data_AF-A0A6G1F1I0-F1
#
_entry.id   AF-A0A6G1F1I0-F1
#
_cell.length_a   1.000
_cell.length_b   1.000
_cell.length_c   1.000
_cell.angle_alpha   90.00
_cell.angle_beta   90.00
_cell.angle_gamma   90.00
#
_symmetry.space_group_name_H-M   'P 1'
#
loop_
_entity.id
_entity.type
_entity.pdbx_description
1 polymer ?
#
loop_
_entity_poly.entity_id
_entity_poly.type
_entity_poly.pdbx_seq_one_letter_code
_entity_poly.pdbx_strand_id
1 'polypeptide(L)'
;MDDGLARYLGGYKLDSHATKPARGTRGGILLLWNSSTLSINDIWLGRFSLTAKVKILHCGMEFLLTAVYGPTRHATPSFATSEG
;
A
#
# COMPACT_ATOMS: atom_id res chain seq x y z
N MET A 1 5.94 -8.12 7.15
CA MET A 1 4.52 -8.39 7.41
C MET A 1 4.43 -9.88 7.59
N ASP A 2 3.83 -10.36 8.68
CA ASP A 2 3.64 -11.80 8.90
C ASP A 2 2.40 -12.28 8.12
N ASP A 3 2.48 -13.45 7.49
CA ASP A 3 1.39 -14.02 6.67
C ASP A 3 0.09 -14.22 7.49
N GLY A 4 0.21 -14.52 8.79
CA GLY A 4 -0.92 -14.67 9.70
C GLY A 4 -1.63 -13.34 9.96
N LEU A 5 -0.87 -12.25 10.14
CA LEU A 5 -1.43 -10.90 10.30
C LEU A 5 -2.13 -10.42 9.02
N ALA A 6 -1.53 -10.67 7.86
CA ALA A 6 -2.13 -10.30 6.57
C ALA A 6 -3.46 -11.01 6.33
N ARG A 7 -3.54 -12.32 6.61
CA ARG A 7 -4.78 -13.10 6.53
C ARG A 7 -5.83 -12.64 7.52
N TYR A 8 -5.43 -12.34 8.76
CA TYR A 8 -6.35 -11.82 9.78
C TYR A 8 -6.98 -10.50 9.34
N LEU A 9 -6.19 -9.54 8.86
CA LEU A 9 -6.68 -8.26 8.34
C LEU A 9 -7.54 -8.43 7.07
N GLY A 10 -7.25 -9.45 6.27
CA GLY A 10 -8.04 -9.82 5.09
C GLY A 10 -9.31 -10.63 5.39
N GLY A 11 -9.68 -10.80 6.66
CA GLY A 11 -10.85 -11.60 7.06
C GLY A 11 -10.77 -13.06 6.60
N TYR A 12 -9.56 -13.61 6.48
CA TYR A 12 -9.22 -14.95 5.97
C TYR A 12 -9.66 -15.25 4.53
N LYS A 13 -10.30 -14.30 3.85
CA LYS A 13 -10.70 -14.43 2.44
C LYS A 13 -9.61 -13.98 1.47
N LEU A 14 -8.62 -13.24 1.97
CA LEU A 14 -7.49 -12.73 1.20
C LEU A 14 -6.25 -13.51 1.61
N ASP A 15 -5.78 -14.38 0.72
CA ASP A 15 -4.71 -15.35 0.94
C ASP A 15 -3.35 -14.85 0.42
N SER A 16 -3.31 -13.71 -0.26
CA SER A 16 -2.10 -13.13 -0.84
C SER A 16 -2.02 -11.63 -0.58
N HIS A 17 -0.78 -11.13 -0.47
CA HIS A 17 -0.52 -9.77 -0.04
C HIS A 17 0.76 -9.18 -0.64
N ALA A 18 0.80 -7.86 -0.71
CA ALA A 18 1.98 -7.09 -1.07
C ALA A 18 2.04 -5.85 -0.20
N THR A 19 3.22 -5.52 0.30
CA THR A 19 3.36 -4.44 1.28
C THR A 19 4.53 -3.54 0.95
N LYS A 20 4.28 -2.23 0.99
CA LYS A 20 5.31 -1.21 1.15
C LYS A 20 5.41 -0.88 2.65
N PRO A 21 6.47 -1.30 3.36
CA PRO A 21 6.56 -1.09 4.79
C PRO A 21 6.63 0.41 5.14
N ALA A 22 6.09 0.75 6.31
CA ALA A 22 6.32 2.06 6.92
C ALA A 22 7.82 2.19 7.26
N ARG A 23 8.39 3.39 7.09
CA ARG A 23 9.80 3.65 7.39
C ARG A 23 9.96 5.01 8.07
N GLY A 24 10.29 5.00 9.36
CA GLY A 24 10.28 6.20 10.20
C GLY A 24 8.86 6.74 10.37
N THR A 25 8.65 8.02 10.11
CA THR A 25 7.32 8.68 10.12
C THR A 25 6.54 8.49 8.82
N ARG A 26 7.11 7.81 7.81
CA ARG A 26 6.45 7.57 6.52
C ARG A 26 5.50 6.38 6.67
N GLY A 27 4.22 6.59 6.34
CA GLY A 27 3.22 5.54 6.31
C GLY A 27 3.59 4.36 5.39
N GLY A 28 2.91 3.23 5.59
CA GLY A 28 3.02 2.04 4.76
C GLY A 28 1.81 1.88 3.82
N ILE A 29 1.92 0.99 2.84
CA ILE A 29 0.81 0.57 1.98
C ILE A 29 0.70 -0.95 2.09
N LEU A 30 -0.51 -1.45 2.33
CA LEU A 30 -0.83 -2.87 2.31
C LEU A 30 -1.87 -3.13 1.22
N LEU A 31 -1.54 -4.02 0.29
CA LEU A 31 -2.45 -4.55 -0.71
C LEU A 31 -2.76 -6.01 -0.36
N LEU A 32 -4.04 -6.34 -0.24
CA LEU A 32 -4.55 -7.68 0.06
C LEU A 32 -5.49 -8.11 -1.06
N TRP A 33 -5.39 -9.37 -1.49
CA TRP A 33 -6.30 -9.93 -2.49
C TRP A 33 -6.52 -11.43 -2.27
N ASN A 34 -7.55 -11.94 -2.94
CA ASN A 34 -7.82 -13.36 -3.05
C ASN A 34 -7.23 -13.87 -4.38
N SER A 35 -6.27 -14.78 -4.32
CA SER A 35 -5.57 -15.33 -5.49
C SER A 35 -6.43 -16.25 -6.35
N SER A 36 -7.60 -16.69 -5.87
CA SER A 36 -8.59 -17.42 -6.66
C SER A 36 -9.50 -16.52 -7.50
N THR A 37 -9.57 -15.21 -7.20
CA THR A 37 -10.41 -14.25 -7.96
C THR A 37 -9.59 -13.23 -8.73
N LEU A 38 -8.43 -12.85 -8.21
CA LEU A 38 -7.54 -11.86 -8.78
C LEU A 38 -6.13 -12.43 -8.92
N SER A 39 -5.50 -12.18 -10.08
CA SER A 39 -4.06 -12.34 -10.24
C SER A 39 -3.42 -10.97 -10.20
N ILE A 40 -2.53 -10.74 -9.24
CA ILE A 40 -1.77 -9.51 -9.10
C ILE A 40 -0.31 -9.78 -9.44
N ASN A 41 0.22 -9.07 -10.42
CA ASN A 41 1.61 -9.18 -10.88
C ASN A 41 2.21 -7.78 -11.08
N ASP A 42 3.49 -7.73 -11.46
CA ASP A 42 4.20 -6.50 -11.79
C ASP A 42 4.06 -5.42 -10.70
N ILE A 43 4.41 -5.78 -9.47
CA ILE A 43 4.28 -4.86 -8.33
C ILE A 43 5.47 -3.89 -8.34
N TRP A 44 5.18 -2.60 -8.51
CA TRP A 44 6.15 -1.51 -8.48
C TRP A 44 6.02 -0.69 -7.20
N LEU A 45 7.09 -0.66 -6.41
CA LEU A 45 7.18 0.14 -5.19
C LEU A 45 7.81 1.50 -5.50
N GLY A 46 6.98 2.55 -5.51
CA GLY A 46 7.44 3.93 -5.63
C GLY A 46 7.80 4.53 -4.26
N ARG A 47 8.29 5.78 -4.25
CA ARG A 47 8.66 6.49 -3.01
C ARG A 47 7.47 6.64 -2.05
N PHE A 48 6.31 6.98 -2.60
CA PHE A 48 5.06 7.23 -1.88
C PHE A 48 3.87 6.46 -2.49
N SER A 49 4.17 5.43 -3.29
CA SER A 49 3.18 4.69 -4.05
C SER A 49 3.49 3.20 -4.11
N LEU A 50 2.45 2.40 -4.38
CA LEU A 50 2.51 1.01 -4.77
C LEU A 50 1.58 0.86 -5.97
N THR A 51 2.14 0.47 -7.11
CA THR A 51 1.38 0.17 -8.32
C THR A 51 1.44 -1.33 -8.58
N ALA A 52 0.35 -1.93 -9.04
CA ALA A 52 0.33 -3.33 -9.42
C ALA A 52 -0.59 -3.53 -10.63
N LYS A 53 -0.25 -4.51 -11.47
CA LYS A 53 -1.13 -4.99 -12.52
C LYS A 53 -2.11 -6.00 -11.93
N VAL A 54 -3.40 -5.73 -12.05
CA VAL A 54 -4.47 -6.58 -11.55
C VAL A 54 -5.20 -7.20 -12.73
N LYS A 55 -5.40 -8.52 -12.66
CA LYS A 55 -6.23 -9.28 -13.61
C LYS A 55 -7.37 -9.94 -12.85
N ILE A 56 -8.59 -9.69 -13.31
CA ILE A 56 -9.79 -10.38 -12.80
C ILE A 56 -9.86 -11.75 -13.48
N LEU A 57 -9.72 -12.83 -12.71
CA LEU A 57 -9.64 -14.18 -13.28
C LEU A 57 -10.94 -14.61 -13.96
N HIS A 58 -12.10 -14.17 -13.44
CA HIS A 58 -13.40 -14.58 -13.97
C HIS A 58 -13.71 -14.04 -15.37
N CYS A 59 -13.31 -12.79 -15.67
CA CYS A 59 -13.62 -12.14 -16.96
C CYS A 59 -12.38 -11.78 -17.78
N GLY A 60 -11.17 -12.01 -17.25
CA GLY A 60 -9.91 -11.70 -17.91
C GLY A 60 -9.55 -10.23 -18.00
N MET A 61 -10.39 -9.32 -17.48
CA MET A 61 -10.13 -7.88 -17.48
C MET A 61 -8.85 -7.53 -16.72
N GLU A 62 -8.02 -6.68 -17.31
CA GLU A 62 -6.77 -6.22 -16.72
C GLU A 62 -6.81 -4.70 -16.49
N PHE A 63 -6.29 -4.25 -15.35
CA PHE A 63 -6.15 -2.84 -15.03
C PHE A 63 -4.92 -2.60 -14.13
N LEU A 64 -4.50 -1.35 -14.04
CA LEU A 64 -3.48 -0.92 -13.09
C LEU A 64 -4.13 -0.36 -11.83
N LEU A 65 -3.75 -0.88 -10.68
CA LEU A 65 -4.11 -0.33 -9.38
C LEU A 65 -2.92 0.43 -8.82
N THR A 66 -3.08 1.71 -8.49
CA THR A 66 -2.06 2.50 -7.83
C THR A 66 -2.58 3.03 -6.50
N ALA A 67 -1.98 2.58 -5.41
CA ALA A 67 -2.17 3.12 -4.07
C ALA A 67 -1.08 4.16 -3.79
N VAL A 68 -1.46 5.31 -3.24
CA VAL A 68 -0.54 6.39 -2.87
C VAL A 68 -0.82 6.86 -1.45
N TYR A 69 0.19 7.39 -0.77
CA TYR A 69 0.00 8.20 0.43
C TYR A 69 0.71 9.54 0.28
N GLY A 70 0.10 10.60 0.85
CA GLY A 70 0.69 11.93 0.82
C GLY A 70 1.99 11.98 1.63
N PRO A 71 3.04 12.69 1.16
CA PRO A 71 4.22 12.91 1.98
C PRO A 71 3.83 13.71 3.23
N THR A 72 3.98 13.12 4.40
CA THR A 72 3.86 13.85 5.67
C THR A 72 5.07 14.77 5.79
N ARG A 73 4.95 16.04 5.37
CA ARG A 73 5.92 17.05 5.79
C ARG A 73 5.61 17.29 7.27
N HIS A 74 6.63 17.16 8.12
CA HIS A 74 6.52 17.77 9.44
C HIS A 74 6.19 19.24 9.19
N ALA A 75 4.99 19.68 9.56
CA ALA A 75 4.78 21.09 9.84
C ALA A 75 5.62 21.35 11.08
N THR A 76 6.88 21.72 10.90
CA THR A 76 7.59 22.45 11.94
C THR A 76 6.74 23.69 12.19
N PRO A 77 6.10 23.85 13.35
CA PRO A 77 5.47 25.13 13.64
C PRO A 77 6.61 26.15 13.59
N SER A 78 6.52 27.10 12.67
CA SER A 78 7.39 28.26 12.67
C SER A 78 7.01 29.11 13.88
N PHE A 79 7.43 28.69 15.07
CA PHE A 79 7.64 29.64 16.15
C PHE A 79 8.85 30.47 15.74
N ALA A 80 8.58 31.49 14.93
CA ALA A 80 9.50 32.59 14.77
C ALA A 80 9.53 33.28 16.13
N THR A 81 10.57 32.99 16.91
CA THR A 81 10.98 33.85 18.02
C THR A 81 11.34 35.20 17.40
N SER A 82 10.45 36.18 17.50
CA SER A 82 10.81 37.58 17.33
C SER A 82 11.38 38.08 18.66
N GLU A 83 12.70 37.98 18.81
CA GLU A 83 13.44 38.86 19.71
C GLU A 83 14.26 39.82 18.84
N GLY A 84 14.06 41.11 19.07
CA GLY A 84 14.64 42.23 18.32
C GLY A 84 13.81 43.49 18.51
#